data_AF-T0ZIU3-F1
#
_entry.id   AF-T0ZIU3-F1
#
_cell.length_a   1.000
_cell.length_b   1.000
_cell.length_c   1.000
_cell.angle_alpha   90.00
_cell.angle_beta   90.00
_cell.angle_gamma   90.00
#
_symmetry.space_group_name_H-M   'P 1'
#
loop_
_entity.id
_entity.type
_entity.pdbx_description
1 polymer ?
#
loop_
_entity_poly.entity_id
_entity_poly.type
_entity_poly.pdbx_seq_one_letter_code
_entity_poly.pdbx_strand_id
1 'polypeptide(L)'
;ARLRARTIGFHRARLRGDWSQYIAWCEGTGSSPLPATVEQLEAFLENAIIRGRKRATINRYLYTVGLVHDAAGLPNPVKDTRWGNKWKALVRELGERCANDSRQAGELVGRDIQRILLTLGNSARDLRDAAMLSLASDTLLRESELVAVRIEHFAPVGQDGAYSLRVPFSKANQEGKDGDYRYVDATTMSRIRAWQSVAGITR
;
A
#
# COMPACT_ATOMS: atom_id res chain seq x y z
N ALA A 1 -16.03 12.53 2.06
CA ALA A 1 -16.49 11.58 3.10
C ALA A 1 -16.18 10.11 2.79
N ARG A 2 -16.57 9.54 1.63
CA ARG A 2 -16.46 8.09 1.34
C ARG A 2 -15.03 7.51 1.18
N LEU A 3 -14.02 8.31 0.79
CA LEU A 3 -12.65 7.82 0.56
C LEU A 3 -11.74 7.89 1.81
N ARG A 4 -11.90 8.88 2.69
CA ARG A 4 -11.30 8.83 4.04
C ARG A 4 -11.75 7.56 4.78
N ALA A 5 -13.03 7.19 4.65
CA ALA A 5 -13.55 5.93 5.17
C ALA A 5 -12.91 4.68 4.54
N ARG A 6 -12.42 4.76 3.29
CA ARG A 6 -11.80 3.65 2.56
C ARG A 6 -10.32 3.46 2.95
N THR A 7 -9.55 4.54 3.08
CA THR A 7 -8.17 4.50 3.63
C THR A 7 -8.18 4.08 5.11
N ILE A 8 -9.08 4.67 5.92
CA ILE A 8 -9.36 4.20 7.29
C ILE A 8 -9.80 2.73 7.27
N GLY A 9 -10.58 2.30 6.28
CA GLY A 9 -11.03 0.93 6.08
C GLY A 9 -9.89 -0.05 5.81
N PHE A 10 -8.92 0.29 4.95
CA PHE A 10 -7.73 -0.53 4.69
C PHE A 10 -6.81 -0.60 5.91
N HIS A 11 -6.60 0.53 6.61
CA HIS A 11 -5.87 0.53 7.88
C HIS A 11 -6.56 -0.35 8.92
N ARG A 12 -7.90 -0.26 9.05
CA ARG A 12 -8.69 -1.10 9.97
C ARG A 12 -8.73 -2.57 9.57
N ALA A 13 -8.81 -2.90 8.28
CA ALA A 13 -8.80 -4.28 7.80
C ALA A 13 -7.43 -4.92 8.05
N ARG A 14 -6.35 -4.18 7.78
CA ARG A 14 -4.98 -4.63 8.04
C ARG A 14 -4.74 -4.83 9.54
N LEU A 15 -5.09 -3.84 10.37
CA LEU A 15 -5.03 -3.94 11.83
C LEU A 15 -5.84 -5.13 12.37
N ARG A 16 -7.05 -5.37 11.86
CA ARG A 16 -7.85 -6.56 12.22
C ARG A 16 -7.15 -7.85 11.85
N GLY A 17 -6.56 -7.93 10.66
CA GLY A 17 -5.79 -9.09 10.22
C GLY A 17 -4.59 -9.35 11.13
N ASP A 18 -3.83 -8.30 11.44
CA ASP A 18 -2.67 -8.40 12.34
C ASP A 18 -3.06 -8.79 13.77
N TRP A 19 -4.13 -8.20 14.30
CA TRP A 19 -4.67 -8.55 15.61
C TRP A 19 -5.17 -10.00 15.65
N SER A 20 -5.82 -10.47 14.60
CA SER A 20 -6.28 -11.86 14.50
C SER A 20 -5.11 -12.85 14.52
N GLN A 21 -3.96 -12.50 13.92
CA GLN A 21 -2.75 -13.34 13.98
C GLN A 21 -2.19 -13.42 15.41
N TYR A 22 -2.26 -12.34 16.17
CA TYR A 22 -1.85 -12.31 17.57
C TYR A 22 -2.78 -13.13 18.46
N ILE A 23 -4.09 -12.94 18.33
CA ILE A 23 -5.12 -13.70 19.06
C ILE A 23 -4.96 -15.21 18.83
N ALA A 24 -4.84 -15.62 17.57
CA ALA A 24 -4.67 -17.04 17.23
C ALA A 24 -3.38 -17.64 17.82
N TRP A 25 -2.31 -16.84 17.91
CA TRP A 25 -1.08 -17.29 18.59
C TRP A 25 -1.30 -17.41 20.11
N CYS A 26 -1.95 -16.44 20.74
CA CYS A 26 -2.29 -16.47 22.16
C CYS A 26 -3.16 -17.67 22.54
N GLU A 27 -4.18 -17.98 21.72
CA GLU A 27 -5.01 -19.18 21.89
C GLU A 27 -4.17 -20.46 21.80
N GLY A 28 -3.25 -20.53 20.84
CA GLY A 28 -2.35 -21.68 20.67
C GLY A 28 -1.33 -21.86 21.82
N THR A 29 -0.97 -20.78 22.52
CA THR A 29 -0.03 -20.81 23.66
C THR A 29 -0.72 -20.73 25.02
N GLY A 30 -2.07 -20.72 25.06
CA GLY A 30 -2.84 -20.58 26.30
C GLY A 30 -2.62 -19.24 27.03
N SER A 31 -2.22 -18.19 26.31
CA SER A 31 -1.92 -16.87 26.87
C SER A 31 -3.10 -15.92 26.72
N SER A 32 -3.34 -15.05 27.70
CA SER A 32 -4.33 -13.97 27.53
C SER A 32 -3.78 -12.90 26.56
N PRO A 33 -4.55 -12.44 25.58
CA PRO A 33 -4.09 -11.42 24.64
C PRO A 33 -3.97 -10.02 25.25
N LEU A 34 -4.65 -9.74 26.38
CA LEU A 34 -4.59 -8.46 27.08
C LEU A 34 -4.64 -8.65 28.61
N PRO A 35 -3.86 -7.85 29.37
CA PRO A 35 -2.66 -7.14 28.93
C PRO A 35 -1.54 -8.13 28.60
N ALA A 36 -0.80 -7.88 27.53
CA ALA A 36 0.37 -8.66 27.16
C ALA A 36 1.61 -8.20 27.93
N THR A 37 2.45 -9.15 28.33
CA THR A 37 3.78 -8.83 28.88
C THR A 37 4.79 -8.55 27.78
N VAL A 38 5.94 -7.97 28.14
CA VAL A 38 7.07 -7.77 27.23
C VAL A 38 7.56 -9.11 26.68
N GLU A 39 7.64 -10.12 27.55
CA GLU A 39 8.08 -11.48 27.23
C GLU A 39 7.10 -12.16 26.27
N GLN A 40 5.79 -11.97 26.45
CA GLN A 40 4.77 -12.50 25.55
C GLN A 40 4.83 -11.85 24.16
N LEU A 41 5.03 -10.53 24.11
CA LEU A 41 5.21 -9.82 22.85
C LEU A 41 6.47 -10.29 22.12
N GLU A 42 7.58 -10.46 22.83
CA GLU A 42 8.83 -11.00 22.27
C GLU A 42 8.62 -12.40 21.70
N ALA A 43 8.05 -13.33 22.47
CA ALA A 43 7.79 -14.70 22.05
C ALA A 43 6.87 -14.78 20.82
N PHE A 44 5.87 -13.90 20.74
CA PHE A 44 5.00 -13.81 19.56
C PHE A 44 5.78 -13.37 18.31
N LEU A 45 6.60 -12.33 18.42
CA LEU A 45 7.37 -11.84 17.27
C LEU A 45 8.46 -12.84 16.87
N GLU A 46 9.13 -13.49 17.82
CA GLU A 46 10.07 -14.58 17.58
C GLU A 46 9.39 -15.74 16.84
N ASN A 47 8.21 -16.19 17.29
CA ASN A 47 7.43 -17.21 16.59
C ASN A 47 7.11 -16.79 15.15
N ALA A 48 6.72 -15.53 14.94
CA ALA A 48 6.44 -15.01 13.61
C ALA A 48 7.71 -15.00 12.72
N ILE A 49 8.89 -14.67 13.28
CA ILE A 49 10.17 -14.71 12.58
C ILE A 49 10.52 -16.15 12.19
N ILE A 50 10.40 -17.11 13.11
CA ILE A 50 10.61 -18.55 12.86
C ILE A 50 9.70 -19.06 11.74
N ARG A 51 8.46 -18.57 11.69
CA ARG A 51 7.50 -18.86 10.61
C ARG A 51 7.78 -18.12 9.29
N GLY A 52 8.92 -17.44 9.18
CA GLY A 52 9.38 -16.78 7.96
C GLY A 52 8.75 -15.41 7.70
N ARG A 53 8.14 -14.75 8.70
CA ARG A 53 7.62 -13.39 8.53
C ARG A 53 8.76 -12.39 8.45
N LYS A 54 8.72 -11.55 7.40
CA LYS A 54 9.72 -10.50 7.17
C LYS A 54 9.57 -9.33 8.13
N ARG A 55 10.64 -8.55 8.31
CA ARG A 55 10.70 -7.37 9.19
C ARG A 55 9.51 -6.41 9.05
N ALA A 56 9.05 -6.16 7.82
CA ALA A 56 7.90 -5.29 7.59
C ALA A 56 6.59 -5.82 8.22
N THR A 57 6.42 -7.13 8.29
CA THR A 57 5.29 -7.77 8.97
C THR A 57 5.48 -7.75 10.49
N ILE A 58 6.70 -8.02 10.96
CA ILE A 58 7.04 -7.96 12.40
C ILE A 58 6.80 -6.56 12.98
N ASN A 59 7.28 -5.51 12.33
CA ASN A 59 7.01 -4.12 12.72
C ASN A 59 5.51 -3.79 12.79
N ARG A 60 4.74 -4.41 11.90
CA ARG A 60 3.30 -4.20 11.83
C ARG A 60 2.55 -4.90 12.96
N TYR A 61 2.93 -6.13 13.28
CA TYR A 61 2.44 -6.84 14.45
C TYR A 61 2.76 -6.05 15.73
N LEU A 62 4.00 -5.61 15.87
CA LEU A 62 4.45 -4.75 16.96
C LEU A 62 3.58 -3.49 17.12
N TYR A 63 3.37 -2.76 16.01
CA TYR A 63 2.51 -1.58 15.99
C TYR A 63 1.07 -1.90 16.40
N THR A 64 0.50 -2.98 15.87
CA THR A 64 -0.90 -3.36 16.13
C THR A 64 -1.10 -3.72 17.60
N VAL A 65 -0.24 -4.55 18.17
CA VAL A 65 -0.32 -4.94 19.58
C VAL A 65 -0.20 -3.70 20.47
N GLY A 66 0.77 -2.81 20.21
CA GLY A 66 0.91 -1.57 20.97
C GLY A 66 -0.29 -0.63 20.85
N LEU A 67 -0.84 -0.47 19.64
CA LEU A 67 -2.01 0.36 19.39
C LEU A 67 -3.25 -0.14 20.14
N VAL A 68 -3.48 -1.46 20.18
CA VAL A 68 -4.62 -2.06 20.90
C VAL A 68 -4.49 -1.84 22.41
N HIS A 69 -3.27 -1.97 22.97
CA HIS A 69 -3.05 -1.67 24.39
C HIS A 69 -3.33 -0.20 24.71
N ASP A 70 -2.79 0.72 23.90
CA ASP A 70 -3.03 2.16 24.07
C ASP A 70 -4.53 2.48 23.97
N ALA A 71 -5.24 1.91 22.99
CA ALA A 71 -6.68 2.11 22.79
C ALA A 71 -7.53 1.52 23.92
N ALA A 72 -7.07 0.45 24.57
CA ALA A 72 -7.70 -0.16 25.73
C ALA A 72 -7.35 0.54 27.06
N GLY A 73 -6.47 1.54 27.06
CA GLY A 73 -5.98 2.19 28.28
C GLY A 73 -5.12 1.28 29.16
N LEU A 74 -4.51 0.25 28.56
CA LEU A 74 -3.68 -0.74 29.26
C LEU A 74 -2.18 -0.43 29.11
N PRO A 75 -1.32 -0.95 30.00
CA PRO A 75 0.13 -0.85 29.85
C PRO A 75 0.58 -1.40 28.50
N ASN A 76 1.32 -0.59 27.75
CA ASN A 76 1.77 -0.95 26.41
C ASN A 76 3.15 -1.63 26.47
N PRO A 77 3.27 -2.94 26.14
CA PRO A 77 4.53 -3.67 26.23
C PRO A 77 5.61 -3.13 25.27
N VAL A 78 5.22 -2.41 24.21
CA VAL A 78 6.14 -1.78 23.25
C VAL A 78 6.83 -0.55 23.84
N LYS A 79 6.19 0.11 24.82
CA LYS A 79 6.70 1.30 25.51
C LYS A 79 7.48 0.97 26.78
N ASP A 80 7.54 -0.30 27.18
CA ASP A 80 8.33 -0.76 28.33
C ASP A 80 9.82 -0.56 28.07
N THR A 81 10.57 -0.14 29.09
CA THR A 81 12.00 0.16 28.99
C THR A 81 12.83 -1.06 28.60
N ARG A 82 12.38 -2.28 28.91
CA ARG A 82 13.03 -3.54 28.56
C ARG A 82 12.91 -3.87 27.06
N TRP A 83 11.91 -3.32 26.38
CA TRP A 83 11.60 -3.67 24.98
C TRP A 83 12.78 -3.42 24.03
N GLY A 84 13.54 -2.34 24.25
CA GLY A 84 14.65 -1.97 23.37
C GLY A 84 15.72 -3.06 23.23
N ASN A 85 16.02 -3.79 24.30
CA ASN A 85 17.00 -4.89 24.26
C ASN A 85 16.43 -6.13 23.57
N LYS A 86 15.16 -6.47 23.82
CA LYS A 86 14.48 -7.59 23.13
C LYS A 86 14.37 -7.35 21.63
N TRP A 87 14.03 -6.11 21.25
CA TRP A 87 13.96 -5.72 19.85
C TRP A 87 15.29 -5.89 19.10
N LYS A 88 16.42 -5.53 19.74
CA LYS A 88 17.75 -5.74 19.14
C LYS A 88 18.04 -7.22 18.86
N ALA A 89 17.63 -8.12 19.76
CA ALA A 89 17.78 -9.56 19.56
C ALA A 89 16.96 -10.06 18.36
N LEU A 90 15.69 -9.66 18.27
CA LEU A 90 14.79 -10.01 17.15
C LEU A 90 15.30 -9.47 15.81
N VAL A 91 15.86 -8.25 15.78
CA VAL A 91 16.45 -7.67 14.56
C VAL A 91 17.70 -8.43 14.10
N ARG A 92 18.52 -8.91 15.04
CA ARG A 92 19.66 -9.78 14.72
C ARG A 92 19.20 -11.10 14.10
N GLU A 93 18.21 -11.75 14.71
CA GLU A 93 17.65 -13.01 14.19
C GLU A 93 17.03 -12.83 12.79
N LEU A 94 16.29 -11.74 12.55
CA LEU A 94 15.79 -11.38 11.22
C LEU A 94 16.92 -11.21 10.20
N GLY A 95 18.07 -10.70 10.62
CA GLY A 95 19.27 -10.55 9.79
C GLY A 95 19.87 -11.89 9.41
N GLU A 96 20.08 -12.77 10.40
CA GLU A 96 20.61 -14.13 10.20
C GLU A 96 19.73 -14.96 9.26
N ARG A 97 18.41 -14.70 9.26
CA ARG A 97 17.43 -15.36 8.38
C ARG A 97 17.21 -14.68 7.03
N CYS A 98 18.00 -13.65 6.67
CA CYS A 98 17.81 -12.84 5.45
C CYS A 98 16.37 -12.27 5.30
N ALA A 99 15.69 -12.01 6.41
CA ALA A 99 14.29 -11.58 6.48
C ALA A 99 14.15 -10.06 6.70
N ASN A 100 15.27 -9.34 6.75
CA ASN A 100 15.31 -7.88 6.80
C ASN A 100 14.97 -7.22 5.47
N ASP A 101 15.22 -7.90 4.34
CA ASP A 101 15.13 -7.27 3.04
C ASP A 101 13.69 -7.18 2.53
N SER A 102 13.27 -5.94 2.25
CA SER A 102 12.11 -5.69 1.40
C SER A 102 12.49 -5.96 -0.05
N ARG A 103 11.88 -6.98 -0.67
CA ARG A 103 11.96 -7.12 -2.12
C ARG A 103 11.16 -5.98 -2.73
N GLN A 104 11.85 -5.05 -3.38
CA GLN A 104 11.19 -4.11 -4.28
C GLN A 104 10.82 -4.87 -5.55
N ALA A 105 9.71 -4.48 -6.18
CA ALA A 105 9.42 -4.95 -7.53
C ALA A 105 10.59 -4.54 -8.44
N GLY A 106 10.94 -5.39 -9.41
CA GLY A 106 11.93 -5.04 -10.41
C GLY A 106 11.52 -3.77 -11.15
N GLU A 107 12.51 -3.03 -11.63
CA GLU A 107 12.27 -1.82 -12.41
C GLU A 107 11.53 -2.19 -13.71
N LEU A 108 10.44 -1.49 -13.99
CA LEU A 108 9.80 -1.47 -15.30
C LEU A 108 10.21 -0.17 -15.98
N VAL A 109 10.99 -0.26 -17.06
CA VAL A 109 11.36 0.91 -17.85
C VAL A 109 10.46 1.05 -19.07
N GLY A 110 10.50 2.19 -19.75
CA GLY A 110 9.60 2.49 -20.88
C GLY A 110 9.54 1.39 -21.95
N ARG A 111 10.65 0.72 -22.26
CA ARG A 111 10.69 -0.39 -23.22
C ARG A 111 9.85 -1.60 -22.79
N ASP A 112 9.78 -1.87 -21.48
CA ASP A 112 9.01 -2.97 -20.93
C ASP A 112 7.52 -2.68 -21.03
N ILE A 113 7.13 -1.44 -20.74
CA ILE A 113 5.77 -0.96 -20.92
C ILE A 113 5.35 -1.08 -22.39
N GLN A 114 6.18 -0.62 -23.33
CA GLN A 114 5.88 -0.74 -24.76
C GLN A 114 5.70 -2.20 -25.19
N ARG A 115 6.57 -3.10 -24.72
CA ARG A 115 6.45 -4.53 -25.00
C ARG A 115 5.15 -5.14 -24.47
N ILE A 116 4.69 -4.73 -23.28
CA ILE A 116 3.40 -5.17 -22.73
C ILE A 116 2.25 -4.60 -23.56
N LEU A 117 2.30 -3.31 -23.92
CA LEU A 117 1.26 -2.68 -24.74
C LEU A 117 1.10 -3.37 -26.10
N LEU A 118 2.18 -3.86 -26.69
CA LEU A 118 2.15 -4.60 -27.96
C LEU A 118 1.46 -5.98 -27.87
N THR A 119 1.27 -6.55 -26.68
CA THR A 119 0.53 -7.81 -26.53
C THR A 119 -0.97 -7.63 -26.30
N LEU A 120 -1.43 -6.39 -26.13
CA LEU A 120 -2.82 -6.08 -25.85
C LEU A 120 -3.62 -5.93 -27.14
N GLY A 121 -4.81 -6.53 -27.18
CA GLY A 121 -5.74 -6.43 -28.29
C GLY A 121 -6.70 -5.24 -28.18
N ASN A 122 -7.84 -5.35 -28.87
CA ASN A 122 -8.88 -4.30 -28.91
C ASN A 122 -10.13 -4.66 -28.09
N SER A 123 -10.08 -5.68 -27.23
CA SER A 123 -11.20 -5.97 -26.34
C SER A 123 -11.37 -4.84 -25.32
N ALA A 124 -12.58 -4.69 -24.75
CA ALA A 124 -12.84 -3.69 -23.71
C ALA A 124 -11.86 -3.80 -22.52
N ARG A 125 -11.43 -5.02 -22.19
CA ARG A 125 -10.44 -5.30 -21.15
C ARG A 125 -9.05 -4.81 -21.56
N ASP A 126 -8.62 -5.15 -22.77
CA ASP A 126 -7.27 -4.81 -23.26
C ASP A 126 -7.11 -3.30 -23.43
N LEU A 127 -8.14 -2.62 -23.92
CA LEU A 127 -8.16 -1.15 -24.03
C LEU A 127 -8.08 -0.48 -22.65
N ARG A 128 -8.79 -1.02 -21.65
CA ARG A 128 -8.71 -0.55 -20.26
C ARG A 128 -7.30 -0.72 -19.72
N ASP A 129 -6.72 -1.91 -19.89
CA ASP A 129 -5.41 -2.25 -19.33
C ASP A 129 -4.30 -1.42 -20.03
N ALA A 130 -4.42 -1.17 -21.34
CA ALA A 130 -3.55 -0.27 -22.08
C ALA A 130 -3.63 1.17 -21.57
N ALA A 131 -4.85 1.69 -21.36
CA ALA A 131 -5.06 3.03 -20.81
C ALA A 131 -4.48 3.16 -19.39
N MET A 132 -4.70 2.14 -18.53
CA MET A 132 -4.18 2.12 -17.17
C MET A 132 -2.65 2.03 -17.11
N LEU A 133 -2.03 1.17 -17.92
CA LEU A 133 -0.57 1.01 -17.96
C LEU A 133 0.12 2.28 -18.47
N SER A 134 -0.40 2.88 -19.54
CA SER A 134 0.14 4.14 -20.07
C SER A 134 -0.01 5.27 -19.05
N LEU A 135 -1.18 5.40 -18.40
CA LEU A 135 -1.38 6.43 -17.38
C LEU A 135 -0.47 6.23 -16.16
N ALA A 136 -0.30 4.99 -15.70
CA ALA A 136 0.62 4.68 -14.61
C ALA A 136 2.07 5.01 -14.99
N SER A 137 2.47 4.74 -16.23
CA SER A 137 3.82 5.04 -16.74
C SER A 137 4.09 6.55 -16.78
N ASP A 138 3.15 7.37 -17.26
CA ASP A 138 3.32 8.82 -17.35
C ASP A 138 3.36 9.49 -15.96
N THR A 139 2.55 8.99 -15.03
CA THR A 139 2.23 9.70 -13.79
C THR A 139 2.92 9.14 -12.54
N LEU A 140 3.43 7.91 -12.62
CA LEU A 140 4.01 7.14 -11.51
C LEU A 140 3.09 7.07 -10.28
N LEU A 141 1.77 7.13 -10.52
CA LEU A 141 0.78 7.02 -9.47
C LEU A 141 0.74 5.62 -8.87
N ARG A 142 0.46 5.56 -7.55
CA ARG A 142 0.16 4.30 -6.88
C ARG A 142 -1.18 3.76 -7.37
N GLU A 143 -1.38 2.46 -7.29
CA GLU A 143 -2.63 1.79 -7.67
C GLU A 143 -3.88 2.46 -7.07
N SER A 144 -3.86 2.78 -5.77
CA SER A 144 -4.99 3.45 -5.11
C SER A 144 -5.23 4.89 -5.59
N GLU A 145 -4.21 5.56 -6.11
CA GLU A 145 -4.30 6.91 -6.69
C GLU A 145 -4.83 6.81 -8.13
N LEU A 146 -4.36 5.83 -8.91
CA LEU A 146 -4.78 5.55 -10.28
C LEU A 146 -6.29 5.24 -10.36
N VAL A 147 -6.79 4.36 -9.49
CA VAL A 147 -8.24 4.01 -9.45
C VAL A 147 -9.13 5.15 -8.96
N ALA A 148 -8.54 6.20 -8.37
CA ALA A 148 -9.27 7.40 -7.94
C ALA A 148 -9.30 8.50 -9.02
N VAL A 149 -8.55 8.33 -10.13
CA VAL A 149 -8.56 9.25 -11.25
C VAL A 149 -9.94 9.29 -11.90
N ARG A 150 -10.36 10.49 -12.29
CA ARG A 150 -11.61 10.77 -12.99
C ARG A 150 -11.32 11.64 -14.20
N ILE A 151 -12.21 11.61 -15.18
CA ILE A 151 -12.06 12.41 -16.41
C ILE A 151 -11.98 13.92 -16.09
N GLU A 152 -12.74 14.37 -15.07
CA GLU A 152 -12.72 15.75 -14.58
C GLU A 152 -11.37 16.22 -13.99
N HIS A 153 -10.43 15.31 -13.78
CA HIS A 153 -9.09 15.65 -13.28
C HIS A 153 -8.11 16.03 -14.38
N PHE A 154 -8.44 15.79 -15.65
CA PHE A 154 -7.57 16.10 -16.78
C PHE A 154 -7.86 17.50 -17.34
N ALA A 155 -6.80 18.28 -17.53
CA ALA A 155 -6.85 19.56 -18.22
C ALA A 155 -5.88 19.55 -19.41
N PRO A 156 -6.27 19.96 -20.62
CA PRO A 156 -5.35 20.03 -21.75
C PRO A 156 -4.23 21.04 -21.45
N VAL A 157 -3.01 20.73 -21.92
CA VAL A 157 -1.85 21.63 -21.82
C VAL A 157 -1.18 21.79 -23.17
N GLY A 158 -0.77 23.04 -23.48
CA GLY A 158 -0.11 23.36 -24.74
C GLY A 158 -0.98 23.09 -25.98
N GLN A 159 -0.31 22.96 -27.14
CA GLN A 159 -0.97 22.67 -28.42
C GLN A 159 -0.76 21.23 -28.90
N ASP A 160 0.12 20.45 -28.26
CA ASP A 160 0.55 19.12 -28.72
C ASP A 160 -0.41 17.98 -28.32
N GLY A 161 -1.58 18.33 -27.75
CA GLY A 161 -2.57 17.34 -27.30
C GLY A 161 -2.23 16.65 -25.98
N ALA A 162 -1.21 17.12 -25.26
CA ALA A 162 -0.86 16.66 -23.93
C ALA A 162 -1.84 17.16 -22.86
N TYR A 163 -1.85 16.49 -21.71
CA TYR A 163 -2.74 16.80 -20.59
C TYR A 163 -1.96 16.93 -19.29
N SER A 164 -2.48 17.77 -18.38
CA SER A 164 -2.13 17.77 -16.98
C SER A 164 -3.21 17.01 -16.21
N LEU A 165 -2.81 16.01 -15.44
CA LEU A 165 -3.66 15.31 -14.48
C LEU A 165 -3.49 15.93 -13.11
N ARG A 166 -4.58 16.48 -12.56
CA ARG A 166 -4.65 16.83 -11.14
C ARG A 166 -4.86 15.58 -10.30
N VAL A 167 -3.90 15.23 -9.46
CA VAL A 167 -3.99 14.11 -8.54
C VAL A 167 -4.87 14.54 -7.35
N PRO A 168 -6.10 14.00 -7.22
CA PRO A 168 -7.06 14.47 -6.21
C PRO A 168 -6.62 14.16 -4.78
N PHE A 169 -5.79 13.12 -4.63
CA PHE A 169 -5.22 12.69 -3.37
C PHE A 169 -3.90 11.98 -3.66
N SER A 170 -2.82 12.44 -3.07
CA SER A 170 -1.57 11.69 -3.07
C SER A 170 -1.16 11.40 -1.63
N LYS A 171 -0.51 10.25 -1.42
CA LYS A 171 -0.04 9.87 -0.09
C LYS A 171 0.90 10.91 0.53
N ALA A 172 1.60 11.68 -0.31
CA ALA A 172 2.50 12.77 0.08
C ALA A 172 1.77 14.08 0.40
N ASN A 173 0.56 14.29 -0.13
CA ASN A 173 -0.25 15.49 0.08
C ASN A 173 -1.59 15.14 0.75
N GLN A 174 -1.53 14.61 1.99
CA GLN A 174 -2.72 14.16 2.72
C GLN A 174 -3.66 15.32 3.12
N GLU A 175 -3.12 16.54 3.19
CA GLU A 175 -3.85 17.75 3.57
C GLU A 175 -4.44 18.51 2.36
N GLY A 176 -4.01 18.18 1.14
CA GLY A 176 -4.51 18.79 -0.09
C GLY A 176 -4.18 20.28 -0.23
N LYS A 177 -3.13 20.76 0.46
CA LYS A 177 -2.77 22.19 0.52
C LYS A 177 -2.17 22.69 -0.79
N ASP A 178 -1.43 21.84 -1.49
CA ASP A 178 -0.81 22.16 -2.78
C ASP A 178 -1.50 21.40 -3.93
N GLY A 179 -1.51 22.00 -5.12
CA GLY A 179 -1.96 21.31 -6.32
C GLY A 179 -0.93 20.26 -6.75
N ASP A 180 -1.33 18.99 -6.77
CA ASP A 180 -0.48 17.90 -7.22
C ASP A 180 -0.81 17.56 -8.69
N TYR A 181 0.09 17.88 -9.62
CA TYR A 181 -0.14 17.74 -11.06
C TYR A 181 0.87 16.79 -11.70
N ARG A 182 0.43 16.00 -12.68
CA ARG A 182 1.26 15.08 -13.46
C ARG A 182 1.07 15.33 -14.95
N TYR A 183 2.16 15.26 -15.70
CA TYR A 183 2.10 15.26 -17.15
C TYR A 183 1.49 13.95 -17.65
N VAL A 184 0.68 14.04 -18.70
CA VAL A 184 0.06 12.91 -19.39
C VAL A 184 0.24 13.13 -20.88
N ASP A 185 0.85 12.14 -21.53
CA ASP A 185 1.17 12.23 -22.95
C ASP A 185 -0.08 12.12 -23.82
N ALA A 186 -0.03 12.73 -25.01
CA ALA A 186 -1.13 12.69 -25.99
C ALA A 186 -1.49 11.24 -26.40
N THR A 187 -0.49 10.34 -26.46
CA THR A 187 -0.69 8.94 -26.79
C THR A 187 -1.41 8.19 -25.66
N THR A 188 -1.12 8.51 -24.41
CA THR A 188 -1.85 8.00 -23.23
C THR A 188 -3.29 8.47 -23.25
N MET A 189 -3.53 9.76 -23.51
CA MET A 189 -4.89 10.29 -23.59
C MET A 189 -5.69 9.65 -24.73
N SER A 190 -5.04 9.33 -25.86
CA SER A 190 -5.67 8.61 -26.97
C SER A 190 -6.14 7.20 -26.56
N ARG A 191 -5.35 6.47 -25.75
CA ARG A 191 -5.75 5.16 -25.21
C ARG A 191 -6.91 5.27 -24.22
N ILE A 192 -6.88 6.29 -23.35
CA ILE A 192 -7.99 6.58 -22.43
C ILE A 192 -9.29 6.79 -23.21
N ARG A 193 -9.26 7.61 -24.28
CA ARG A 193 -10.45 7.85 -25.13
C ARG A 193 -10.92 6.59 -25.85
N ALA A 194 -10.01 5.76 -26.36
CA ALA A 194 -10.35 4.48 -26.99
C ALA A 194 -11.10 3.56 -26.01
N TRP A 195 -10.62 3.46 -24.78
CA TRP A 195 -11.33 2.73 -23.73
C TRP A 195 -12.69 3.35 -23.38
N GLN A 196 -12.77 4.68 -23.22
CA GLN A 196 -14.03 5.37 -22.89
C GLN A 196 -15.13 5.10 -23.91
N SER A 197 -14.77 5.09 -25.21
CA SER A 197 -15.69 4.80 -26.32
C SER A 197 -16.36 3.43 -26.16
N VAL A 198 -15.57 2.40 -25.82
CA VAL A 198 -16.08 1.03 -25.66
C VAL A 198 -16.77 0.82 -24.30
N ALA A 199 -16.35 1.53 -23.26
CA ALA A 199 -16.91 1.42 -21.91
C ALA A 199 -18.20 2.23 -21.71
N GLY A 200 -18.62 3.04 -22.69
CA GLY A 200 -19.77 3.93 -22.56
C GLY A 200 -19.60 5.02 -21.51
N ILE A 201 -18.35 5.36 -21.15
CA ILE A 201 -18.05 6.36 -20.12
C ILE A 201 -18.13 7.75 -20.77
N THR A 202 -19.28 8.39 -20.61
CA THR A 202 -19.50 9.79 -20.99
C THR A 202 -19.49 10.65 -19.74
N ARG A 203 -18.55 11.61 -19.72
CA ARG A 203 -18.35 12.70 -18.75
C ARG A 203 -18.69 12.40 -17.30
#